data_AF-A0A832H1G8-F1
#
_entry.id   AF-A0A832H1G8-F1
#
_cell.length_a   1.000
_cell.length_b   1.000
_cell.length_c   1.000
_cell.angle_alpha   90.00
_cell.angle_beta   90.00
_cell.angle_gamma   90.00
#
_symmetry.space_group_name_H-M   'P 1'
#
loop_
_entity.id
_entity.type
_entity.pdbx_description
1 polymer ?
#
loop_
_entity_poly.entity_id
_entity_poly.type
_entity_poly.pdbx_seq_one_letter_code
_entity_poly.pdbx_strand_id
1 'polypeptide(L)'
;MKVTQEKLPASQIGLEIEVTPEMSKKVYERVVQEFTRSANIPGFRKGKVPRQVLIQRIGATRIKAAAVEELVEDGLKEAVKQEKIEVLGNYQLRSPFEELLNQFEPGQALTFSASVDVQPEVTLKQYINFQLQAEEVKPDPERVEKVLQNYQDQLATLVPVEGRPAQMKDVAVVDFKGVLPSEEPEQEPEEVPGGQAEDFQLELLEGRFIEGFIDGIEGMNPGDTKEVEATFPDTYPQPKVAGRKALFT
;
A
#
# COMPACT_ATOMS: atom_id res chain seq x y z
N MET A 1 -34.11 -19.83 -17.23
CA MET A 1 -32.97 -19.10 -17.82
C MET A 1 -32.16 -20.10 -18.63
N LYS A 2 -31.63 -19.69 -19.79
CA LYS A 2 -30.69 -20.51 -20.55
C LYS A 2 -29.35 -19.79 -20.54
N VAL A 3 -28.30 -20.51 -20.16
CA VAL A 3 -26.94 -19.98 -20.03
C VAL A 3 -26.05 -20.79 -20.95
N THR A 4 -25.31 -20.11 -21.82
CA THR A 4 -24.29 -20.72 -22.68
C THR A 4 -22.95 -20.15 -22.25
N GLN A 5 -21.98 -21.03 -21.98
CA GLN A 5 -20.63 -20.64 -21.60
C GLN A 5 -19.63 -20.83 -22.74
N GLU A 6 -18.70 -19.89 -22.88
CA GLU A 6 -17.58 -19.94 -23.82
C GLU A 6 -16.28 -19.61 -23.08
N LYS A 7 -15.23 -20.41 -23.26
CA LYS A 7 -13.90 -20.11 -22.70
C LYS A 7 -13.23 -19.02 -23.55
N LEU A 8 -12.88 -17.90 -22.94
CA LEU A 8 -12.17 -16.78 -23.56
C LEU A 8 -10.68 -16.79 -23.16
N PRO A 9 -9.81 -16.12 -23.94
CA PRO A 9 -8.41 -15.93 -23.56
C PRO A 9 -8.28 -15.13 -22.24
N ALA A 10 -7.08 -15.15 -21.64
CA ALA A 10 -6.77 -14.40 -20.41
C ALA A 10 -7.59 -14.82 -19.16
N SER A 11 -7.97 -16.09 -19.05
CA SER A 11 -8.75 -16.62 -17.91
C SER A 11 -10.12 -15.96 -17.77
N GLN A 12 -10.78 -15.73 -18.90
CA GLN A 12 -12.14 -15.20 -18.94
C GLN A 12 -13.13 -16.27 -19.38
N ILE A 13 -14.36 -16.19 -18.87
CA ILE A 13 -15.50 -16.96 -19.37
C ILE A 13 -16.51 -15.97 -19.94
N GLY A 14 -16.87 -16.17 -21.20
CA GLY A 14 -18.01 -15.52 -21.84
C GLY A 14 -19.28 -16.25 -21.46
N LEU A 15 -20.29 -15.50 -21.02
CA LEU A 15 -21.62 -15.98 -20.68
C LEU A 15 -22.62 -15.31 -21.60
N GLU A 16 -23.31 -16.10 -22.40
CA GLU A 16 -24.51 -15.68 -23.12
C GLU A 16 -25.73 -16.14 -22.31
N ILE A 17 -26.49 -15.17 -21.81
CA ILE A 17 -27.59 -15.40 -20.87
C ILE A 17 -28.89 -14.98 -21.54
N GLU A 18 -29.80 -15.94 -21.71
CA GLU A 18 -31.17 -15.72 -22.14
C GLU A 18 -32.09 -15.69 -20.91
N VAL A 19 -32.57 -14.50 -20.60
CA VAL A 19 -33.50 -14.24 -19.51
C VAL A 19 -34.92 -14.50 -19.97
N THR A 20 -35.66 -15.29 -19.19
CA THR A 20 -37.04 -15.68 -19.53
C THR A 20 -38.00 -14.49 -19.47
N PRO A 21 -39.09 -14.51 -20.27
CA PRO A 21 -40.16 -13.52 -20.23
C PRO A 21 -40.71 -13.21 -18.83
N GLU A 22 -40.86 -14.24 -18.00
CA GLU A 22 -41.41 -14.11 -16.64
C GLU A 22 -40.49 -13.28 -15.73
N MET A 23 -39.18 -13.56 -15.80
CA MET A 23 -38.17 -12.82 -15.04
C MET A 23 -38.06 -11.37 -15.52
N SER A 24 -38.09 -11.14 -16.83
CA SER A 24 -38.15 -9.80 -17.43
C SER A 24 -39.33 -8.98 -16.90
N LYS A 25 -40.54 -9.56 -16.91
CA LYS A 25 -41.73 -8.89 -16.37
C LYS A 25 -41.62 -8.63 -14.87
N LYS A 26 -41.12 -9.59 -14.11
CA LYS A 26 -40.96 -9.48 -12.65
C LYS A 26 -39.98 -8.37 -12.25
N VAL A 27 -38.84 -8.28 -12.93
CA VAL A 27 -37.85 -7.20 -12.72
C VAL A 27 -38.44 -5.86 -13.11
N TYR A 28 -39.09 -5.76 -14.27
CA TYR A 28 -39.75 -4.52 -14.69
C TYR A 28 -40.79 -4.01 -13.68
N GLU A 29 -41.63 -4.90 -13.15
CA GLU A 29 -42.62 -4.53 -12.14
C GLU A 29 -41.98 -4.07 -10.82
N ARG A 30 -40.85 -4.68 -10.43
CA ARG A 30 -40.07 -4.31 -9.25
C ARG A 30 -39.48 -2.91 -9.39
N VAL A 31 -38.82 -2.64 -10.51
CA VAL A 31 -38.24 -1.33 -10.86
C VAL A 31 -39.32 -0.25 -10.84
N VAL A 32 -40.47 -0.50 -11.48
CA VAL A 32 -41.61 0.42 -11.46
C VAL A 32 -42.08 0.70 -10.02
N GLN A 33 -42.12 -0.32 -9.16
CA GLN A 33 -42.49 -0.16 -7.76
C GLN A 33 -41.47 0.68 -6.97
N GLU A 34 -40.18 0.50 -7.22
CA GLU A 34 -39.11 1.28 -6.60
C GLU A 34 -39.17 2.75 -7.01
N PHE A 35 -39.32 3.03 -8.31
CA PHE A 35 -39.56 4.39 -8.79
C PHE A 35 -40.84 4.99 -8.22
N THR A 36 -41.90 4.19 -8.03
CA THR A 36 -43.14 4.67 -7.40
C THR A 36 -42.91 5.11 -5.95
N ARG A 37 -42.04 4.40 -5.21
CA ARG A 37 -41.70 4.73 -3.81
C ARG A 37 -40.82 5.97 -3.70
N SER A 38 -39.87 6.15 -4.62
CA SER A 38 -38.91 7.26 -4.60
C SER A 38 -39.42 8.54 -5.26
N ALA A 39 -40.33 8.44 -6.24
CA ALA A 39 -40.83 9.59 -6.98
C ALA A 39 -41.66 10.55 -6.11
N ASN A 40 -41.28 11.83 -6.14
CA ASN A 40 -42.07 12.92 -5.56
C ASN A 40 -42.81 13.66 -6.67
N ILE A 41 -44.07 13.30 -6.91
CA ILE A 41 -44.90 13.89 -7.98
C ILE A 41 -45.96 14.78 -7.33
N PRO A 42 -46.01 16.10 -7.65
CA PRO A 42 -47.04 17.00 -7.15
C PRO A 42 -48.45 16.46 -7.39
N GLY A 43 -49.29 16.50 -6.36
CA GLY A 43 -50.67 15.99 -6.40
C GLY A 43 -50.84 14.53 -5.99
N PHE A 44 -49.76 13.75 -5.82
CA PHE A 44 -49.84 12.36 -5.36
C PHE A 44 -49.03 12.12 -4.09
N ARG A 45 -49.60 11.33 -3.17
CA ARG A 45 -48.87 10.85 -1.99
C ARG A 45 -47.76 9.90 -2.43
N LYS A 46 -46.54 10.09 -1.89
CA LYS A 46 -45.37 9.21 -2.15
C LYS A 46 -45.77 7.72 -2.05
N GLY A 47 -45.38 6.92 -3.04
CA GLY A 47 -45.69 5.49 -3.10
C GLY A 47 -47.10 5.14 -3.61
N LYS A 48 -47.96 6.11 -3.93
CA LYS A 48 -49.34 5.88 -4.40
C LYS A 48 -49.62 6.56 -5.76
N VAL A 49 -48.58 6.83 -6.53
CA VAL A 49 -48.70 7.36 -7.90
C VAL A 49 -49.19 6.25 -8.83
N PRO A 50 -50.23 6.49 -9.67
CA PRO A 50 -50.62 5.56 -10.72
C PRO A 50 -49.49 5.31 -11.74
N ARG A 51 -49.37 4.08 -12.22
CA ARG A 51 -48.29 3.65 -13.15
C ARG A 51 -48.16 4.53 -14.40
N GLN A 52 -49.29 4.89 -15.02
CA GLN A 52 -49.28 5.72 -16.23
C GLN A 52 -48.69 7.12 -15.99
N VAL A 53 -49.04 7.75 -14.87
CA VAL A 53 -48.53 9.08 -14.50
C VAL A 53 -47.04 9.03 -14.19
N LEU A 54 -46.59 7.97 -13.53
CA LEU A 54 -45.18 7.74 -13.24
C LEU A 54 -44.35 7.62 -14.54
N ILE A 55 -44.81 6.79 -15.47
CA ILE A 55 -44.13 6.57 -16.77
C ILE A 55 -44.07 7.86 -17.58
N GLN A 56 -45.15 8.64 -17.61
CA GLN A 56 -45.18 9.93 -18.29
C GLN A 56 -44.20 10.94 -17.69
N ARG A 57 -44.06 10.96 -16.36
CA ARG A 57 -43.20 11.94 -15.66
C ARG A 57 -41.72 11.57 -15.67
N ILE A 58 -41.40 10.28 -15.51
CA ILE A 58 -40.02 9.78 -15.44
C ILE A 58 -39.46 9.50 -16.85
N GLY A 59 -40.33 9.14 -17.78
CA GLY A 59 -39.96 8.70 -19.13
C GLY A 59 -39.83 7.18 -19.18
N ALA A 60 -40.46 6.57 -20.19
CA ALA A 60 -40.43 5.12 -20.40
C ALA A 60 -38.99 4.59 -20.58
N THR A 61 -38.15 5.34 -21.28
CA THR A 61 -36.74 4.98 -21.53
C THR A 61 -35.93 4.83 -20.24
N ARG A 62 -36.14 5.70 -19.26
CA ARG A 62 -35.39 5.67 -18.00
C ARG A 62 -35.78 4.46 -17.14
N ILE A 63 -37.07 4.13 -17.11
CA ILE A 63 -37.56 2.94 -16.41
C ILE A 63 -37.07 1.67 -17.11
N LYS A 64 -37.08 1.64 -18.45
CA LYS A 64 -36.53 0.53 -19.23
C LYS A 64 -35.03 0.36 -18.97
N ALA A 65 -34.24 1.43 -18.97
CA ALA A 65 -32.80 1.37 -18.71
C ALA A 65 -32.51 0.77 -17.33
N ALA A 66 -33.17 1.27 -16.28
CA ALA A 66 -33.02 0.71 -14.94
C ALA A 66 -33.45 -0.76 -14.86
N ALA A 67 -34.50 -1.15 -15.59
CA ALA A 67 -34.92 -2.55 -15.65
C ALA A 67 -33.92 -3.45 -16.39
N VAL A 68 -33.27 -2.95 -17.44
CA VAL A 68 -32.21 -3.69 -18.14
C VAL A 68 -30.97 -3.83 -17.25
N GLU A 69 -30.57 -2.77 -16.55
CA GLU A 69 -29.45 -2.81 -15.59
C GLU A 69 -29.67 -3.88 -14.52
N GLU A 70 -30.82 -3.84 -13.85
CA GLU A 70 -31.16 -4.80 -12.79
C GLU A 70 -31.31 -6.23 -13.34
N LEU A 71 -31.85 -6.38 -14.55
CA LEU A 71 -32.01 -7.68 -15.19
C LEU A 71 -30.67 -8.29 -15.59
N VAL A 72 -29.73 -7.48 -16.08
CA VAL A 72 -28.36 -7.93 -16.37
C VAL A 72 -27.66 -8.36 -15.08
N GLU A 73 -27.80 -7.59 -14.00
CA GLU A 73 -27.18 -7.90 -12.71
C GLU A 73 -27.76 -9.17 -12.08
N ASP A 74 -29.09 -9.27 -11.98
CA ASP A 74 -29.79 -10.44 -11.44
C ASP A 74 -29.52 -11.67 -12.32
N GLY A 75 -29.60 -11.50 -13.64
CA GLY A 75 -29.37 -12.55 -14.62
C GLY A 75 -27.97 -13.14 -14.53
N LEU A 76 -26.96 -12.28 -14.40
CA LEU A 76 -25.58 -12.71 -14.26
C LEU A 76 -25.33 -13.41 -12.92
N LYS A 77 -25.85 -12.87 -11.81
CA LYS A 77 -25.72 -13.51 -10.49
C LYS A 77 -26.33 -14.91 -10.48
N GLU A 78 -27.49 -15.08 -11.10
CA GLU A 78 -28.16 -16.38 -11.20
C GLU A 78 -27.39 -17.33 -12.13
N ALA A 79 -26.90 -16.87 -13.28
CA ALA A 79 -26.10 -17.66 -14.21
C ALA A 79 -24.79 -18.15 -13.58
N VAL A 80 -24.05 -17.27 -12.90
CA VAL A 80 -22.81 -17.61 -12.18
C VAL A 80 -23.08 -18.66 -11.09
N LYS A 81 -24.18 -18.51 -10.35
CA LYS A 81 -24.58 -19.47 -9.32
C LYS A 81 -25.02 -20.81 -9.90
N GLN A 82 -25.71 -20.80 -11.04
CA GLN A 82 -26.18 -22.01 -11.73
C GLN A 82 -25.01 -22.84 -12.27
N GLU A 83 -24.05 -22.19 -12.92
CA GLU A 83 -22.84 -22.83 -13.50
C GLU A 83 -21.72 -23.05 -12.46
N LYS A 84 -21.92 -22.59 -11.21
CA LYS A 84 -20.93 -22.67 -10.11
C LYS A 84 -19.57 -22.08 -10.49
N ILE A 85 -19.59 -20.95 -11.18
CA ILE A 85 -18.37 -20.27 -11.63
C ILE A 85 -17.82 -19.44 -10.46
N GLU A 86 -16.56 -19.68 -10.10
CA GLU A 86 -15.83 -18.84 -9.16
C GLU A 86 -15.32 -17.59 -9.88
N VAL A 87 -16.17 -16.55 -9.88
CA VAL A 87 -15.88 -15.26 -10.53
C VAL A 87 -14.94 -14.43 -9.67
N LEU A 88 -13.94 -13.83 -10.31
CA LEU A 88 -13.05 -12.84 -9.74
C LEU A 88 -13.47 -11.44 -10.21
N GLY A 89 -13.72 -10.54 -9.25
CA GLY A 89 -14.01 -9.15 -9.57
C GLY A 89 -15.39 -8.89 -10.19
N ASN A 90 -15.45 -7.86 -11.02
CA ASN A 90 -16.68 -7.41 -11.68
C ASN A 90 -16.82 -8.03 -13.08
N TYR A 91 -18.02 -8.00 -13.62
CA TYR A 91 -18.28 -8.42 -14.99
C TYR A 91 -18.05 -7.29 -15.99
N GLN A 92 -17.75 -7.68 -17.22
CA GLN A 92 -17.72 -6.78 -18.35
C GLN A 92 -18.85 -7.13 -19.31
N LEU A 93 -19.78 -6.21 -19.52
CA LEU A 93 -20.84 -6.41 -20.50
C LEU A 93 -20.26 -6.34 -21.91
N ARG A 94 -20.45 -7.39 -22.71
CA ARG A 94 -20.00 -7.45 -24.12
C ARG A 94 -21.07 -6.96 -25.09
N SER A 95 -22.34 -7.15 -24.75
CA SER A 95 -23.46 -6.58 -25.50
C SER A 95 -23.56 -5.07 -25.26
N PRO A 96 -23.66 -4.23 -26.31
CA PRO A 96 -23.87 -2.79 -26.13
C PRO A 96 -25.16 -2.53 -25.36
N PHE A 97 -25.09 -1.73 -24.30
CA PHE A 97 -26.25 -1.45 -23.45
C PHE A 97 -27.40 -0.79 -24.23
N GLU A 98 -27.09 0.05 -25.21
CA GLU A 98 -28.09 0.68 -26.08
C GLU A 98 -28.89 -0.33 -26.92
N GLU A 99 -28.24 -1.40 -27.40
CA GLU A 99 -28.91 -2.46 -28.15
C GLU A 99 -29.86 -3.25 -27.24
N LEU A 100 -29.42 -3.58 -26.02
CA LEU A 100 -30.27 -4.23 -25.02
C LEU A 100 -31.47 -3.37 -24.66
N LEU A 101 -31.28 -2.07 -24.53
CA LEU A 101 -32.36 -1.12 -24.23
C LEU A 101 -33.40 -1.06 -25.36
N ASN A 102 -32.95 -1.11 -26.61
CA ASN A 102 -33.83 -1.10 -27.79
C ASN A 102 -34.60 -2.41 -27.95
N GLN A 103 -33.97 -3.56 -27.65
CA GLN A 103 -34.60 -4.88 -27.72
C GLN A 103 -35.48 -5.19 -26.49
N PHE A 104 -35.31 -4.44 -25.39
CA PHE A 104 -36.05 -4.70 -24.17
C PHE A 104 -37.53 -4.33 -24.28
N GLU A 105 -38.35 -5.38 -24.29
CA GLU A 105 -39.80 -5.31 -24.11
C GLU A 105 -40.22 -6.05 -22.84
N PRO A 106 -41.00 -5.42 -21.94
CA PRO A 106 -41.46 -6.07 -20.72
C PRO A 106 -42.25 -7.34 -21.02
N GLY A 107 -41.82 -8.47 -20.47
CA GLY A 107 -42.48 -9.76 -20.70
C GLY A 107 -42.07 -10.46 -21.99
N GLN A 108 -40.98 -10.04 -22.63
CA GLN A 108 -40.27 -10.83 -23.64
C GLN A 108 -38.93 -11.32 -23.11
N ALA A 109 -38.37 -12.33 -23.79
CA ALA A 109 -37.03 -12.81 -23.49
C ALA A 109 -35.99 -11.76 -23.90
N LEU A 110 -34.93 -11.64 -23.10
CA LEU A 110 -33.79 -10.78 -23.43
C LEU A 110 -32.52 -11.62 -23.35
N THR A 111 -31.72 -11.59 -24.42
CA THR A 111 -30.42 -12.24 -24.46
C THR A 111 -29.33 -11.20 -24.37
N PHE A 112 -28.36 -11.41 -23.49
CA PHE A 112 -27.18 -10.55 -23.39
C PHE A 112 -25.91 -11.38 -23.18
N SER A 113 -24.77 -10.81 -23.58
CA SER A 113 -23.45 -11.41 -23.41
C SER A 113 -22.63 -10.61 -22.41
N ALA A 114 -22.01 -11.29 -21.45
CA ALA A 114 -21.07 -10.73 -20.49
C ALA A 114 -19.81 -11.60 -20.41
N SER A 115 -18.68 -11.02 -20.05
CA SER A 115 -17.48 -11.75 -19.67
C SER A 115 -17.20 -11.57 -18.19
N VAL A 116 -16.73 -12.64 -17.56
CA VAL A 116 -16.29 -12.67 -16.16
C VAL A 116 -14.88 -13.22 -16.09
N ASP A 117 -14.05 -12.63 -15.24
CA ASP A 117 -12.72 -13.17 -14.96
C ASP A 117 -12.88 -14.37 -14.01
N VAL A 118 -12.12 -15.44 -14.26
CA VAL A 118 -12.11 -16.64 -13.41
C VAL A 118 -10.70 -16.99 -13.01
N GLN A 119 -10.57 -17.76 -11.93
CA GLN A 119 -9.27 -18.23 -11.52
C GLN A 119 -8.63 -19.07 -12.65
N PRO A 120 -7.37 -18.80 -13.03
CA PRO A 120 -6.69 -19.62 -14.01
C PRO A 120 -6.55 -21.06 -13.51
N GLU A 121 -6.80 -22.02 -14.40
CA GLU A 121 -6.47 -23.42 -14.14
C GLU A 121 -4.94 -23.59 -14.21
N VAL A 122 -4.28 -23.64 -13.05
CA VAL A 122 -2.83 -23.88 -12.97
C VAL A 122 -2.56 -25.37 -13.05
N THR A 123 -1.97 -25.82 -14.15
CA THR A 123 -1.42 -27.19 -14.25
C THR A 123 0.06 -27.15 -13.88
N LEU A 124 0.38 -27.57 -12.66
CA LEU A 124 1.77 -27.78 -12.26
C LEU A 124 2.38 -28.88 -13.14
N LYS A 125 3.49 -28.57 -13.83
CA LYS A 125 4.26 -29.56 -14.60
C LYS A 125 5.08 -30.42 -13.64
N GLN A 126 6.39 -30.27 -13.65
CA GLN A 126 7.28 -30.97 -12.74
C GLN A 126 7.56 -30.09 -11.52
N TYR A 127 7.03 -30.49 -10.37
CA TYR A 127 7.27 -29.80 -9.09
C TYR A 127 8.28 -30.54 -8.20
N ILE A 128 8.72 -31.73 -8.61
CA ILE A 128 9.63 -32.63 -7.87
C ILE A 128 10.99 -32.67 -8.58
N ASN A 129 12.07 -32.85 -7.81
CA ASN A 129 13.47 -32.94 -8.25
C ASN A 129 14.13 -31.60 -8.59
N PHE A 130 13.70 -30.51 -7.96
CA PHE A 130 14.49 -29.28 -7.95
C PHE A 130 15.74 -29.47 -7.09
N GLN A 131 16.90 -29.21 -7.68
CA GLN A 131 18.15 -29.10 -6.94
C GLN A 131 18.24 -27.70 -6.36
N LEU A 132 18.16 -27.61 -5.04
CA LEU A 132 18.36 -26.37 -4.30
C LEU A 132 19.72 -26.44 -3.64
N GLN A 133 20.52 -25.39 -3.81
CA GLN A 133 21.75 -25.22 -3.06
C GLN A 133 21.38 -24.55 -1.73
N ALA A 134 21.46 -25.31 -0.64
CA ALA A 134 21.37 -24.75 0.70
C ALA A 134 22.79 -24.51 1.22
N GLU A 135 23.08 -23.29 1.63
CA GLU A 135 24.31 -23.01 2.35
C GLU A 135 24.17 -23.47 3.79
N GLU A 136 25.05 -24.38 4.21
CA GLU A 136 25.13 -24.78 5.61
C GLU A 136 25.84 -23.68 6.40
N VAL A 137 25.07 -22.95 7.21
CA VAL A 137 25.63 -21.98 8.15
C VAL A 137 26.05 -22.72 9.42
N LYS A 138 27.36 -22.89 9.60
CA LYS A 138 27.91 -23.50 10.81
C LYS A 138 27.79 -22.54 12.01
N PRO A 139 27.54 -23.05 13.22
CA PRO A 139 27.63 -22.24 14.43
C PRO A 139 29.05 -21.69 14.59
N ASP A 140 29.15 -20.39 14.81
CA ASP A 140 30.42 -19.70 15.07
C ASP A 140 30.47 -19.28 16.55
N PRO A 141 31.29 -19.95 17.39
CA PRO A 141 31.45 -19.61 18.80
C PRO A 141 31.92 -18.17 19.02
N GLU A 142 32.77 -17.62 18.13
CA GLU A 142 33.27 -16.25 18.28
C GLU A 142 32.15 -15.23 18.13
N ARG A 143 31.18 -15.52 17.25
CA ARG A 143 29.98 -14.68 17.10
C ARG A 143 29.11 -14.71 18.36
N VAL A 144 29.02 -15.85 19.03
CA VAL A 144 28.28 -15.97 20.30
C VAL A 144 28.95 -15.14 21.39
N GLU A 145 30.27 -15.25 21.53
CA GLU A 145 31.04 -14.47 22.50
C GLU A 145 30.89 -12.96 22.26
N LYS A 146 30.99 -12.51 21.00
CA LYS A 146 30.76 -11.10 20.65
C LYS A 146 29.37 -10.60 21.03
N VAL A 147 28.34 -11.41 20.83
CA VAL A 147 26.97 -11.05 21.22
C VAL A 147 26.84 -10.97 22.74
N LEU A 148 27.43 -11.93 23.47
CA LEU A 148 27.43 -11.90 24.94
C LEU A 148 28.17 -10.67 25.48
N GLN A 149 29.31 -10.32 24.88
CA GLN A 149 30.08 -9.13 25.26
C GLN A 149 29.27 -7.85 25.01
N ASN A 150 28.62 -7.72 23.85
CA ASN A 150 27.74 -6.59 23.57
C ASN A 150 26.61 -6.44 24.62
N TYR A 151 26.04 -7.54 25.09
CA TYR A 151 25.04 -7.51 26.16
C TYR A 151 25.62 -7.07 27.51
N GLN A 152 26.84 -7.51 27.83
CA GLN A 152 27.52 -7.08 29.05
C GLN A 152 27.83 -5.58 29.01
N ASP A 153 28.30 -5.08 27.87
CA ASP A 153 28.63 -3.66 27.68
C ASP A 153 27.36 -2.79 27.80
N GLN A 154 26.23 -3.21 27.23
CA GLN A 154 24.94 -2.49 27.36
C GLN A 154 24.39 -2.44 28.80
N LEU A 155 24.71 -3.44 29.62
CA LEU A 155 24.27 -3.52 31.02
C LEU A 155 25.33 -3.02 32.00
N ALA A 156 26.45 -2.50 31.50
CA ALA A 156 27.52 -1.99 32.32
C ALA A 156 27.06 -0.77 33.14
N THR A 157 27.50 -0.70 34.39
CA THR A 157 27.27 0.48 35.23
C THR A 157 28.41 1.47 35.01
N LEU A 158 28.06 2.70 34.63
CA LEU A 158 29.03 3.77 34.44
C LEU A 158 29.47 4.31 35.80
N VAL A 159 30.78 4.36 36.01
CA VAL A 159 31.41 4.92 37.21
C VAL A 159 32.18 6.17 36.80
N PRO A 160 31.97 7.32 37.47
CA PRO A 160 32.75 8.52 37.20
C PRO A 160 34.25 8.25 37.38
N VAL A 161 35.04 8.63 36.38
CA VAL A 161 36.49 8.53 36.41
C VAL A 161 37.07 9.92 36.66
N GLU A 162 37.90 10.07 37.68
CA GLU A 162 38.58 11.33 38.01
C GLU A 162 40.09 11.19 37.83
N GLY A 163 40.73 12.25 37.31
CA GLY A 163 42.21 12.35 37.30
C GLY A 163 42.92 11.67 36.12
N ARG A 164 42.21 11.27 35.07
CA ARG A 164 42.80 10.87 33.78
C ARG A 164 42.00 11.45 32.60
N PRO A 165 42.66 11.71 31.45
CA PRO A 165 41.97 12.07 30.23
C PRO A 165 41.10 10.93 29.71
N ALA A 166 40.14 11.27 28.84
CA ALA A 166 39.25 10.34 28.16
C ALA A 166 40.03 9.34 27.30
N GLN A 167 39.67 8.06 27.37
CA GLN A 167 40.28 6.99 26.59
C GLN A 167 39.22 6.20 25.82
N MET A 168 39.64 5.45 24.81
CA MET A 168 38.78 4.48 24.14
C MET A 168 38.10 3.55 25.16
N LYS A 169 36.80 3.29 24.93
CA LYS A 169 35.84 2.55 25.77
C LYS A 169 35.30 3.31 26.98
N ASP A 170 35.72 4.55 27.22
CA ASP A 170 35.05 5.40 28.21
C ASP A 170 33.75 5.98 27.64
N VAL A 171 32.90 6.47 28.55
CA VAL A 171 31.69 7.22 28.20
C VAL A 171 31.91 8.68 28.60
N ALA A 172 31.89 9.56 27.62
CA ALA A 172 32.00 10.99 27.80
C ALA A 172 30.61 11.65 27.71
N VAL A 173 30.35 12.64 28.54
CA VAL A 173 29.20 13.54 28.37
C VAL A 173 29.75 14.82 27.75
N VAL A 174 29.29 15.13 26.55
CA VAL A 174 29.82 16.24 25.74
C VAL A 174 28.70 17.13 25.22
N ASP A 175 28.99 18.42 25.19
CA ASP A 175 28.23 19.39 24.41
C ASP A 175 29.01 19.57 23.11
N PHE A 176 28.33 19.50 21.96
CA PHE A 176 28.99 19.76 20.69
C PHE A 176 28.13 20.59 19.76
N LYS A 177 28.79 21.43 18.96
CA LYS A 177 28.18 22.18 17.86
C LYS A 177 29.01 22.02 16.58
N GLY A 178 28.41 21.41 15.58
CA GLY A 178 29.00 21.16 14.27
C GLY A 178 28.73 22.28 13.26
N VAL A 179 29.78 22.75 12.59
CA VAL A 179 29.74 23.74 11.51
C VAL A 179 30.48 23.24 10.28
N LEU A 180 29.97 23.56 9.09
CA LEU A 180 30.66 23.31 7.83
C LEU A 180 31.61 24.48 7.54
N PRO A 181 32.92 24.24 7.35
CA PRO A 181 33.82 25.27 6.88
C PRO A 181 33.40 25.74 5.47
N SER A 182 33.23 27.05 5.31
CA SER A 182 32.97 27.68 4.01
C SER A 182 34.28 27.77 3.21
N GLU A 183 34.21 27.56 1.89
CA GLU A 183 35.36 27.78 0.99
C GLU A 183 35.65 29.28 0.76
N GLU A 184 34.72 30.17 1.14
CA GLU A 184 34.88 31.62 1.07
C GLU A 184 34.93 32.24 2.48
N PRO A 185 35.99 33.00 2.83
CA PRO A 185 36.20 33.55 4.18
C PRO A 185 35.20 34.66 4.59
N GLU A 186 34.29 35.06 3.70
CA GLU A 186 33.29 36.11 3.93
C GLU A 186 31.87 35.56 4.17
N GLN A 187 31.65 34.24 4.07
CA GLN A 187 30.36 33.61 4.34
C GLN A 187 30.31 33.02 5.76
N GLU A 188 29.21 33.26 6.47
CA GLU A 188 28.98 32.65 7.78
C GLU A 188 28.98 31.12 7.65
N PRO A 189 29.68 30.40 8.56
CA PRO A 189 29.77 28.95 8.49
C PRO A 189 28.37 28.34 8.64
N GLU A 190 28.00 27.46 7.71
CA GLU A 190 26.70 26.80 7.74
C GLU A 190 26.66 25.77 8.87
N GLU A 191 25.69 25.87 9.77
CA GLU A 191 25.50 24.88 10.83
C GLU A 191 25.16 23.51 10.24
N VAL A 192 25.76 22.46 10.79
CA VAL A 192 25.43 21.09 10.40
C VAL A 192 24.01 20.79 10.90
N PRO A 193 23.04 20.50 10.03
CA PRO A 193 21.69 20.16 10.45
C PRO A 193 21.69 18.88 11.31
N GLY A 194 21.27 18.99 12.57
CA GLY A 194 21.33 17.89 13.54
C GLY A 194 22.73 17.64 14.13
N GLY A 195 23.69 18.53 13.88
CA GLY A 195 25.06 18.47 14.41
C GLY A 195 25.25 19.25 15.72
N GLN A 196 24.18 19.51 16.49
CA GLN A 196 24.27 20.15 17.80
C GLN A 196 23.56 19.28 18.85
N ALA A 197 24.21 19.06 19.99
CA ALA A 197 23.61 18.44 21.15
C ALA A 197 24.23 18.98 22.45
N GLU A 198 23.44 18.98 23.52
CA GLU A 198 23.86 19.31 24.89
C GLU A 198 23.65 18.07 25.78
N ASP A 199 24.48 17.88 26.80
CA ASP A 199 24.53 16.73 27.70
C ASP A 199 24.53 15.38 26.96
N PHE A 200 25.20 15.32 25.80
CA PHE A 200 25.16 14.15 24.94
C PHE A 200 26.13 13.08 25.45
N GLN A 201 25.57 11.93 25.84
CA GLN A 201 26.35 10.78 26.28
C GLN A 201 26.89 10.01 25.07
N LEU A 202 28.22 9.99 24.95
CA LEU A 202 28.94 9.33 23.86
C LEU A 202 29.88 8.25 24.39
N GLU A 203 29.73 7.03 23.85
CA GLU A 203 30.68 5.95 24.06
C GLU A 203 31.86 6.11 23.08
N LEU A 204 33.08 6.21 23.60
CA LEU A 204 34.30 6.35 22.80
C LEU A 204 34.69 5.01 22.19
N LEU A 205 33.95 4.60 21.15
CA LEU A 205 34.13 3.34 20.43
C LEU A 205 34.31 3.61 18.93
N GLU A 206 35.38 3.05 18.35
CA GLU A 206 35.65 3.15 16.92
C GLU A 206 34.44 2.73 16.07
N GLY A 207 34.11 3.54 15.06
CA GLY A 207 33.05 3.25 14.09
C GLY A 207 31.61 3.48 14.56
N ARG A 208 31.38 3.96 15.80
CA ARG A 208 30.05 4.40 16.26
C ARG A 208 29.66 5.78 15.74
N PHE A 209 30.64 6.66 15.56
CA PHE A 209 30.48 8.02 15.05
C PHE A 209 31.28 8.24 13.76
N ILE A 210 31.11 9.41 13.15
CA ILE A 210 31.89 9.82 11.98
C ILE A 210 33.40 9.81 12.27
N GLU A 211 34.18 9.51 11.23
CA GLU A 211 35.64 9.39 11.33
C GLU A 211 36.28 10.71 11.78
N GLY A 212 37.19 10.64 12.74
CA GLY A 212 37.87 11.79 13.35
C GLY A 212 37.16 12.41 14.56
N PHE A 213 35.86 12.16 14.77
CA PHE A 213 35.14 12.76 15.89
C PHE A 213 35.56 12.17 17.25
N ILE A 214 35.67 10.84 17.33
CA ILE A 214 36.07 10.14 18.57
C ILE A 214 37.55 10.36 18.87
N ASP A 215 38.40 10.32 17.84
CA ASP A 215 39.85 10.52 17.96
C ASP A 215 40.19 11.94 18.46
N GLY A 216 39.34 12.92 18.16
CA GLY A 216 39.50 14.29 18.65
C GLY A 216 39.19 14.45 20.15
N ILE A 217 38.26 13.64 20.67
CA ILE A 217 37.82 13.62 22.07
C ILE A 217 38.77 12.77 22.94
N GLU A 218 39.38 11.74 22.35
CA GLU A 218 40.42 10.96 23.04
C GLU A 218 41.55 11.88 23.53
N GLY A 219 41.92 11.74 24.81
CA GLY A 219 42.95 12.55 25.44
C GLY A 219 42.45 13.86 26.06
N MET A 220 41.18 14.24 25.92
CA MET A 220 40.62 15.44 26.57
C MET A 220 40.33 15.19 28.06
N ASN A 221 40.47 16.22 28.89
CA ASN A 221 40.05 16.18 30.29
C ASN A 221 38.64 16.74 30.45
N PRO A 222 37.93 16.38 31.55
CA PRO A 222 36.65 16.99 31.87
C PRO A 222 36.76 18.53 31.96
N GLY A 223 35.91 19.23 31.19
CA GLY A 223 35.88 20.69 31.13
C GLY A 223 36.76 21.32 30.05
N ASP A 224 37.52 20.53 29.28
CA ASP A 224 38.28 21.04 28.12
C ASP A 224 37.33 21.33 26.95
N THR A 225 37.57 22.44 26.24
CA THR A 225 36.90 22.77 24.96
C THR A 225 37.91 22.66 23.84
N LYS A 226 37.56 21.95 22.76
CA LYS A 226 38.46 21.70 21.64
C LYS A 226 37.69 21.64 20.34
N GLU A 227 38.26 22.22 19.28
CA GLU A 227 37.75 22.05 17.93
C GLU A 227 38.24 20.71 17.35
N VAL A 228 37.29 19.87 16.93
CA VAL A 228 37.53 18.55 16.34
C VAL A 228 37.07 18.56 14.89
N GLU A 229 37.98 18.29 13.97
CA GLU A 229 37.66 18.09 12.56
C GLU A 229 37.20 16.64 12.33
N ALA A 230 36.01 16.47 11.76
CA ALA A 230 35.46 15.15 11.44
C ALA A 230 34.88 15.13 10.02
N THR A 231 34.99 13.98 9.35
CA THR A 231 34.56 13.82 7.95
C THR A 231 33.32 12.94 7.86
N PHE A 232 32.28 13.43 7.19
CA PHE A 232 31.07 12.64 6.93
C PHE A 232 31.34 11.62 5.82
N PRO A 233 30.85 10.37 5.95
CA PRO A 233 30.99 9.39 4.88
C PRO A 233 30.17 9.79 3.64
N ASP A 234 30.61 9.36 2.46
CA ASP A 234 29.90 9.61 1.19
C ASP A 234 28.49 9.01 1.16
N THR A 235 28.26 7.98 1.98
CA THR A 235 26.98 7.28 2.11
C THR A 235 26.04 7.89 3.14
N TYR A 236 26.38 9.06 3.70
CA TYR A 236 25.56 9.69 4.75
C TYR A 236 24.16 10.05 4.21
N PRO A 237 23.07 9.78 4.95
CA PRO A 237 21.69 9.97 4.46
C PRO A 237 21.35 11.41 4.05
N GLN A 238 22.11 12.38 4.54
CA GLN A 238 21.90 13.79 4.26
C GLN A 238 22.85 14.30 3.15
N PRO A 239 22.33 14.58 1.95
CA PRO A 239 23.15 14.91 0.78
C PRO A 239 23.90 16.24 0.90
N LYS A 240 23.50 17.12 1.82
CA LYS A 240 24.16 18.41 2.06
C LYS A 240 25.50 18.26 2.77
N VAL A 241 25.70 17.19 3.55
CA VAL A 241 26.89 16.99 4.38
C VAL A 241 27.67 15.72 4.01
N ALA A 242 27.08 14.82 3.21
CA ALA A 242 27.77 13.62 2.71
C ALA A 242 29.10 13.97 2.01
N GLY A 243 30.18 13.31 2.43
CA GLY A 243 31.54 13.51 1.89
C GLY A 243 32.21 14.83 2.28
N ARG A 244 31.58 15.68 3.11
CA ARG A 244 32.15 16.97 3.55
C ARG A 244 32.84 16.85 4.90
N LYS A 245 33.84 17.70 5.10
CA LYS A 245 34.48 17.92 6.40
C LYS A 245 33.66 18.90 7.22
N ALA A 246 33.56 18.67 8.53
CA ALA A 246 32.92 19.56 9.47
C ALA A 246 33.82 19.78 10.69
N LEU A 247 33.70 20.95 11.31
CA LEU A 247 34.36 21.29 12.56
C LEU A 247 33.32 21.22 13.67
N PHE A 248 33.64 20.51 14.75
CA PHE A 248 32.82 20.42 15.95
C PHE A 248 33.54 21.09 17.11
N THR A 249 32.85 21.95 17.84
CA THR A 249 33.34 22.59 19.08
C THR A 249 32.56 22.10 20.28
#